data_AF-A0A7W2TLZ8-F1
#
_entry.id   AF-A0A7W2TLZ8-F1
#
_cell.length_a   1.000
_cell.length_b   1.000
_cell.length_c   1.000
_cell.angle_alpha   90.00
_cell.angle_beta   90.00
_cell.angle_gamma   90.00
#
_symmetry.space_group_name_H-M   'P 1'
#
loop_
_entity.id
_entity.type
_entity.pdbx_description
1 polymer ?
#
loop_
_entity_poly.entity_id
_entity_poly.type
_entity_poly.pdbx_seq_one_letter_code
_entity_poly.pdbx_strand_id
1 'polypeptide(L)'
;MVAKVKPLTTAQNTVIKELALTLVFSEIEQQVVKPSYEEATGKKYDSQHPESFTNKMLNSNPKTKQVWQALQKAITNERKRQLKFGEEQVNGN
;
A
#
# COMPACT_ATOMS: atom_id res chain seq x y z
N MET A 1 -19.56 -26.84 12.68
CA MET A 1 -18.16 -27.28 12.48
C MET A 1 -17.35 -26.08 12.05
N VAL A 2 -16.22 -25.78 12.71
CA VAL A 2 -15.32 -24.71 12.26
C VAL A 2 -14.67 -25.16 10.96
N ALA A 3 -14.91 -24.44 9.87
CA ALA A 3 -14.28 -24.73 8.60
C ALA A 3 -12.75 -24.65 8.76
N LYS A 4 -12.03 -25.75 8.48
CA LYS A 4 -10.56 -25.73 8.48
C LYS A 4 -10.08 -24.80 7.37
N VAL A 5 -9.44 -23.70 7.76
CA VAL A 5 -8.87 -22.73 6.81
C VAL A 5 -7.72 -23.39 6.07
N LYS A 6 -7.78 -23.38 4.73
CA LYS A 6 -6.70 -23.92 3.91
C LYS A 6 -5.46 -23.02 4.03
N PRO A 7 -4.25 -23.60 4.05
CA PRO A 7 -3.03 -22.79 4.02
C PRO A 7 -2.96 -21.99 2.71
N LEU A 8 -2.23 -20.88 2.76
CA LEU A 8 -1.97 -20.06 1.58
C LEU A 8 -1.13 -20.84 0.55
N THR A 9 -1.46 -20.66 -0.71
CA THR A 9 -0.68 -21.21 -1.82
C THR A 9 0.63 -20.44 -2.00
N THR A 10 1.59 -21.05 -2.70
CA THR A 10 2.87 -20.39 -3.05
C THR A 10 2.66 -19.06 -3.79
N ALA A 11 1.66 -18.99 -4.68
CA ALA A 11 1.32 -17.77 -5.40
C ALA A 11 0.81 -16.68 -4.45
N GLN A 12 -0.08 -17.03 -3.50
CA GLN A 12 -0.58 -16.10 -2.49
C GLN A 12 0.55 -15.59 -1.58
N ASN A 13 1.43 -16.48 -1.12
CA ASN A 13 2.60 -16.09 -0.33
C ASN A 13 3.56 -15.18 -1.11
N THR A 14 3.69 -15.38 -2.42
CA THR A 14 4.49 -14.49 -3.27
C THR A 14 3.89 -13.10 -3.33
N VAL A 15 2.57 -12.97 -3.54
CA VAL A 15 1.87 -11.68 -3.52
C VAL A 15 2.06 -10.97 -2.17
N ILE A 16 1.96 -11.71 -1.06
CA ILE A 16 2.20 -11.15 0.28
C ILE A 16 3.62 -10.62 0.43
N LYS A 17 4.63 -11.33 -0.07
CA LYS A 17 6.02 -10.86 -0.03
C LYS A 17 6.22 -9.56 -0.81
N GLU A 18 5.62 -9.44 -1.99
CA GLU A 18 5.68 -8.21 -2.79
C GLU A 18 5.00 -7.02 -2.09
N LEU A 19 3.86 -7.28 -1.43
CA LEU A 19 3.18 -6.27 -0.61
C LEU A 19 4.02 -5.85 0.59
N ALA A 20 4.59 -6.80 1.32
CA ALA A 20 5.45 -6.54 2.46
C ALA A 20 6.67 -5.70 2.04
N LEU A 21 7.31 -6.04 0.93
CA LEU A 21 8.41 -5.27 0.36
C LEU A 21 8.00 -3.80 0.13
N THR A 22 6.85 -3.59 -0.53
CA THR A 22 6.39 -2.22 -0.83
C THR A 22 6.08 -1.41 0.44
N LEU A 23 5.47 -2.05 1.44
CA LEU A 23 5.16 -1.40 2.71
C LEU A 23 6.43 -0.98 3.46
N VAL A 24 7.44 -1.85 3.51
CA VAL A 24 8.74 -1.53 4.14
C VAL A 24 9.43 -0.38 3.41
N PHE A 25 9.43 -0.36 2.07
CA PHE A 25 9.98 0.76 1.31
C PHE A 25 9.24 2.07 1.57
N SER A 26 7.90 2.03 1.58
CA SER A 26 7.07 3.20 1.88
C SER A 26 7.31 3.70 3.32
N GLU A 27 7.51 2.79 4.27
CA GLU A 27 7.80 3.15 5.66
C GLU A 27 9.17 3.83 5.78
N ILE A 28 10.22 3.22 5.22
CA ILE A 28 11.58 3.78 5.19
C ILE A 28 11.59 5.13 4.50
N GLU A 29 10.83 5.28 3.41
CA GLU A 29 10.71 6.55 2.71
C GLU A 29 10.15 7.66 3.61
N GLN A 30 9.09 7.37 4.38
CA GLN A 30 8.48 8.36 5.26
C GLN A 30 9.31 8.63 6.51
N GLN A 31 9.93 7.61 7.10
CA GLN A 31 10.62 7.74 8.38
C GLN A 31 12.09 8.16 8.26
N VAL A 32 12.75 7.83 7.14
CA VAL A 32 14.20 8.04 6.98
C VAL A 32 14.47 8.97 5.80
N VAL A 33 14.04 8.60 4.59
CA VAL A 33 14.43 9.32 3.36
C VAL A 33 13.89 10.74 3.36
N LYS A 34 12.60 10.91 3.64
CA LYS A 34 11.96 12.22 3.64
C LYS A 34 12.58 13.17 4.67
N PRO A 35 12.70 12.82 5.97
CA PRO A 35 13.34 13.70 6.95
C PRO A 35 14.78 14.05 6.56
N SER A 36 15.59 13.08 6.15
CA SER A 36 16.97 13.33 5.75
C SER A 36 17.08 14.23 4.51
N TYR A 37 16.18 14.09 3.54
CA TYR A 37 16.15 14.96 2.36
C TYR A 37 15.76 16.40 2.72
N GLU A 38 14.72 16.56 3.54
CA GLU A 38 14.22 17.88 3.96
C GLU A 38 15.26 18.61 4.83
N GLU A 39 15.96 17.89 5.71
CA GLU A 39 17.06 18.42 6.53
C GLU A 39 18.26 18.85 5.67
N ALA A 40 18.68 18.01 4.72
CA ALA A 40 19.87 18.28 3.91
C ALA A 40 19.64 19.38 2.84
N THR A 41 18.43 19.48 2.29
CA THR A 41 18.15 20.37 1.15
C THR A 41 17.31 21.60 1.50
N GLY A 42 16.64 21.60 2.66
CA GLY A 42 15.63 22.60 3.03
C GLY A 42 14.38 22.60 2.13
N LYS A 43 14.27 21.66 1.18
CA LYS A 43 13.14 21.54 0.25
C LYS A 43 12.22 20.42 0.70
N LYS A 44 10.92 20.62 0.51
CA LYS A 44 9.91 19.59 0.77
C LYS A 44 10.16 18.35 -0.12
N TYR A 45 10.11 17.17 0.48
CA TYR A 45 10.22 15.92 -0.26
C TYR A 45 8.91 15.61 -0.99
N ASP A 46 9.00 15.23 -2.26
CA ASP A 46 7.85 14.80 -3.07
C ASP A 46 7.83 13.27 -3.20
N SER A 47 7.03 12.61 -2.35
CA SER A 47 6.84 11.16 -2.40
C SER A 47 6.09 10.68 -3.65
N GLN A 48 5.41 11.57 -4.40
CA GLN A 48 4.71 11.24 -5.63
C GLN A 48 5.61 11.33 -6.87
N HIS A 49 6.82 11.88 -6.72
CA HIS A 49 7.75 12.00 -7.84
C HIS A 49 8.14 10.61 -8.39
N PRO A 50 8.27 10.41 -9.71
CA PRO A 50 8.66 9.11 -10.28
C PRO A 50 9.99 8.55 -9.76
N GLU A 51 10.91 9.45 -9.40
CA GLU A 51 12.22 9.12 -8.82
C GLU A 51 12.23 9.15 -7.28
N SER A 52 11.08 9.24 -6.63
CA SER A 52 11.01 9.05 -5.18
C SER A 52 11.46 7.64 -4.82
N PHE A 53 11.99 7.44 -3.62
CA PHE A 53 12.60 6.19 -3.17
C PHE A 53 11.71 4.97 -3.43
N THR A 54 10.44 5.04 -3.03
CA THR A 54 9.49 3.93 -3.25
C THR A 54 9.12 3.80 -4.72
N ASN A 55 8.88 4.91 -5.44
CA ASN A 55 8.50 4.85 -6.85
C ASN A 55 9.63 4.30 -7.73
N LYS A 56 10.90 4.58 -7.40
CA LYS A 56 12.06 4.02 -8.09
C LYS A 56 12.12 2.50 -7.96
N MET A 57 11.85 1.96 -6.76
CA MET A 57 11.74 0.52 -6.55
C MET A 57 10.56 -0.07 -7.32
N LEU A 58 9.39 0.57 -7.28
CA LEU A 58 8.21 0.09 -8.02
C LEU A 58 8.43 0.13 -9.53
N ASN A 59 9.12 1.13 -10.05
CA ASN A 59 9.42 1.25 -11.47
C ASN A 59 10.43 0.18 -11.95
N SER A 60 11.33 -0.30 -11.07
CA SER A 60 12.25 -1.39 -11.40
C SER A 60 11.64 -2.79 -11.23
N ASN A 61 10.52 -2.92 -10.49
CA ASN A 61 9.82 -4.19 -10.30
C ASN A 61 8.33 -4.11 -10.73
N PRO A 62 8.02 -4.44 -12.00
CA PRO A 62 6.66 -4.34 -12.55
C PRO A 62 5.63 -5.19 -11.79
N LYS A 63 6.04 -6.35 -11.26
CA LYS A 63 5.14 -7.26 -10.53
C LYS A 63 4.76 -6.67 -9.18
N THR A 64 5.73 -6.16 -8.44
CA THR A 64 5.49 -5.46 -7.17
C THR A 64 4.59 -4.25 -7.39
N LYS A 65 4.85 -3.48 -8.45
CA LYS A 65 4.01 -2.33 -8.85
C LYS A 65 2.57 -2.72 -9.13
N GLN A 66 2.36 -3.79 -9.90
CA GLN A 66 1.02 -4.29 -10.20
C GLN A 66 0.27 -4.70 -8.92
N VAL A 67 0.95 -5.45 -8.04
CA VAL A 67 0.39 -5.92 -6.77
C VAL A 67 0.05 -4.75 -5.85
N TRP A 68 0.92 -3.74 -5.77
CA TRP A 68 0.70 -2.52 -4.99
C TRP A 68 -0.51 -1.72 -5.49
N GLN A 69 -0.62 -1.50 -6.80
CA GLN A 69 -1.77 -0.81 -7.40
C GLN A 69 -3.08 -1.57 -7.17
N ALA A 70 -3.04 -2.90 -7.26
CA ALA A 70 -4.20 -3.74 -6.96
C ALA A 70 -4.65 -3.57 -5.49
N LEU A 71 -3.71 -3.53 -4.54
CA LEU A 71 -4.01 -3.27 -3.14
C LEU A 71 -4.63 -1.88 -2.93
N GLN A 72 -4.05 -0.83 -3.50
CA GLN A 72 -4.58 0.54 -3.37
C GLN A 72 -6.02 0.65 -3.88
N LYS A 73 -6.33 -0.01 -5.01
CA LYS A 73 -7.68 -0.09 -5.55
C LYS A 73 -8.62 -0.86 -4.61
N ALA A 74 -8.17 -1.98 -4.05
CA ALA A 74 -8.96 -2.77 -3.10
C ALA A 74 -9.30 -1.97 -1.84
N ILE A 75 -8.32 -1.26 -1.26
CA ILE A 75 -8.51 -0.37 -0.10
C ILE A 75 -9.53 0.72 -0.42
N THR A 76 -9.40 1.37 -1.58
CA THR A 76 -10.31 2.44 -2.00
C THR A 76 -11.74 1.93 -2.14
N ASN A 77 -11.92 0.76 -2.74
CA ASN A 77 -13.23 0.14 -2.92
C ASN A 77 -13.85 -0.26 -1.59
N GLU A 78 -13.07 -0.89 -0.71
CA GLU A 78 -13.57 -1.29 0.61
C GLU A 78 -13.95 -0.08 1.44
N ARG A 79 -13.13 0.99 1.43
CA ARG A 79 -13.47 2.24 2.10
C ARG A 79 -14.80 2.82 1.62
N LYS A 80 -15.02 2.87 0.30
CA LYS A 80 -16.30 3.34 -0.26
C LYS A 80 -17.48 2.46 0.18
N ARG A 81 -17.30 1.14 0.21
CA ARG A 81 -18.31 0.19 0.64
C ARG A 81 -18.69 0.38 2.12
N GLN A 82 -17.69 0.51 2.99
CA GLN A 82 -17.91 0.68 4.42
C GLN A 82 -18.55 2.03 4.75
N LEU A 83 -18.18 3.11 4.03
CA LEU A 83 -18.83 4.42 4.19
C LEU A 83 -20.32 4.36 3.84
N LYS A 84 -20.68 3.77 2.69
CA LYS A 84 -22.09 3.60 2.30
C LYS A 84 -22.89 2.79 3.32
N PHE A 85 -22.30 1.69 3.79
CA PHE A 85 -22.94 0.85 4.81
C PHE A 85 -23.18 1.62 6.11
N GLY A 86 -22.24 2.48 6.53
CA GLY A 86 -22.42 3.36 7.68
C GLY A 86 -23.53 4.41 7.46
N GLU A 87 -23.58 5.05 6.28
CA GLU A 87 -24.61 6.04 5.93
C GLU A 87 -26.02 5.43 5.90
N GLU A 88 -26.17 4.22 5.37
CA GLU A 88 -27.43 3.47 5.34
C GLU A 88 -27.93 3.10 6.75
N GLN A 89 -27.03 2.79 7.69
CA GLN A 89 -27.38 2.54 9.08
C GLN A 89 -27.80 3.79 9.84
N VAL A 90 -27.24 4.95 9.49
CA VAL A 90 -27.58 6.24 10.12
C VAL A 90 -28.92 6.77 9.58
N ASN A 91 -29.20 6.60 8.29
CA ASN A 91 -30.44 7.08 7.66
C ASN A 91 -31.63 6.12 7.78
N GLY A 92 -31.41 4.90 8.28
CA GLY A 92 -32.45 3.88 8.50
C GLY A 92 -33.06 3.89 9.90
N ASN A 93 -32.75 4.90 10.73
CA ASN A 93 -33.26 5.09 12.09
C ASN A 93 -34.06 6.39 12.21
#